data_AF-A0A538SKR0-F1
#
_entry.id   AF-A0A538SKR0-F1
#
_cell.length_a   1.000
_cell.length_b   1.000
_cell.length_c   1.000
_cell.angle_alpha   90.00
_cell.angle_beta   90.00
_cell.angle_gamma   90.00
#
_symmetry.space_group_name_H-M   'P 1'
#
loop_
_entity.id
_entity.type
_entity.pdbx_description
1 polymer ?
#
loop_
_entity_poly.entity_id
_entity_poly.type
_entity_poly.pdbx_seq_one_letter_code
_entity_poly.pdbx_strand_id
1 'polypeptide(L)'
;MKKLTTWIALAATAALLAGLGVWLVEWRAGQPAGAPAGAEPDTGQGVIEQALRQIPGEVDSTELKSRWTDDARGVDLSVLTPAKREIFLRFANAERCTCGCGYTLAACRAYDLTCPVSLPRVESLLDSVRSGRISSARGLRERPARPD
;
A
#
# COMPACT_ATOMS: atom_id res chain seq x y z
N MET A 1 20.31 -71.96 -23.24
CA MET A 1 20.51 -70.67 -22.53
C MET A 1 19.73 -69.52 -23.17
N LYS A 2 19.83 -69.24 -24.47
CA LYS A 2 19.07 -68.14 -25.14
C LYS A 2 17.55 -68.16 -24.90
N LYS A 3 16.89 -69.33 -25.00
CA LYS A 3 15.43 -69.45 -24.80
C LYS A 3 14.97 -69.03 -23.41
N LEU A 4 15.74 -69.35 -22.36
CA LEU A 4 15.41 -68.99 -20.98
C LEU A 4 15.52 -67.48 -20.76
N THR A 5 16.53 -66.84 -21.34
CA THR A 5 16.71 -65.37 -21.30
C THR A 5 15.58 -64.64 -22.03
N THR A 6 15.07 -65.19 -23.14
CA THR A 6 13.92 -64.62 -23.86
C THR A 6 12.63 -64.70 -23.04
N TRP A 7 12.39 -65.83 -22.34
CA TRP A 7 11.23 -65.99 -21.47
C TRP A 7 11.29 -65.07 -20.23
N ILE A 8 12.46 -64.89 -19.64
CA ILE A 8 12.67 -63.95 -18.53
C ILE A 8 12.42 -62.51 -19.00
N ALA A 9 12.93 -62.13 -20.17
CA ALA A 9 12.70 -60.81 -20.74
C ALA A 9 11.21 -60.54 -20.98
N LEU A 10 10.48 -61.51 -21.57
CA LEU A 10 9.04 -61.39 -21.79
C LEU A 10 8.24 -61.27 -20.49
N ALA A 11 8.58 -62.07 -19.47
CA ALA A 11 7.94 -61.98 -18.16
C ALA A 11 8.21 -60.64 -17.46
N ALA A 12 9.44 -60.13 -17.55
CA ALA A 12 9.81 -58.83 -17.01
C ALA A 12 9.06 -57.68 -17.73
N THR A 13 8.96 -57.74 -19.06
CA THR A 13 8.18 -56.75 -19.82
C THR A 13 6.70 -56.80 -19.46
N ALA A 14 6.11 -58.00 -19.34
CA ALA A 14 4.71 -58.15 -18.93
C ALA A 14 4.45 -57.60 -17.53
N ALA A 15 5.35 -57.85 -16.57
CA ALA A 15 5.27 -57.30 -15.22
C ALA A 15 5.40 -55.76 -15.20
N LEU A 16 6.31 -55.20 -16.01
CA LEU A 16 6.45 -53.75 -16.15
C LEU A 16 5.20 -53.10 -16.76
N LEU A 17 4.61 -53.72 -17.79
CA LEU A 17 3.38 -53.20 -18.41
C LEU A 17 2.18 -53.30 -17.45
N ALA A 18 2.08 -54.38 -16.68
CA ALA A 18 1.05 -54.52 -15.64
C ALA A 18 1.22 -53.48 -14.53
N GLY A 19 2.45 -53.28 -14.04
CA GLY A 19 2.77 -52.24 -13.05
C GLY A 19 2.48 -50.84 -13.56
N LEU A 20 2.81 -50.54 -14.83
CA LEU A 20 2.50 -49.26 -15.48
C LEU A 20 0.99 -49.05 -15.62
N GLY A 21 0.24 -50.10 -15.94
CA GLY A 21 -1.22 -50.08 -16.01
C GLY A 21 -1.87 -49.78 -14.66
N VAL A 22 -1.42 -50.45 -13.59
CA VAL A 22 -1.91 -50.20 -12.22
C VAL A 22 -1.56 -48.78 -11.77
N TRP A 23 -0.32 -48.34 -12.02
CA TRP A 23 0.11 -46.97 -11.73
C TRP A 23 -0.75 -45.93 -12.46
N LEU A 24 -1.06 -46.16 -13.75
CA LEU A 24 -1.95 -45.28 -14.53
C LEU A 24 -3.38 -45.24 -14.00
N VAL A 25 -3.94 -46.38 -13.57
CA VAL A 25 -5.31 -46.45 -13.02
C VAL A 25 -5.39 -45.72 -11.68
N GLU A 26 -4.42 -45.92 -10.80
CA GLU A 26 -4.38 -45.27 -9.49
C GLU A 26 -4.11 -43.77 -9.59
N TRP A 27 -3.26 -43.36 -10.54
CA TRP A 27 -3.05 -41.94 -10.85
C TRP A 27 -4.33 -41.27 -11.40
N ARG A 28 -5.14 -42.01 -12.17
CA ARG A 28 -6.42 -41.53 -12.69
C ARG A 28 -7.53 -41.49 -11.63
N ALA A 29 -7.51 -42.40 -10.67
CA ALA A 29 -8.46 -42.44 -9.56
C ALA A 29 -8.18 -41.34 -8.51
N GLY A 30 -6.90 -40.98 -8.32
CA GLY A 30 -6.49 -39.83 -7.51
C GLY A 30 -6.59 -38.49 -8.24
N GLN A 31 -6.89 -38.50 -9.55
CA GLN A 31 -7.14 -37.29 -10.31
C GLN A 31 -8.53 -36.79 -9.93
N PRO A 32 -8.67 -35.62 -9.26
CA PRO A 32 -9.99 -35.08 -8.98
C PRO A 32 -10.73 -35.00 -10.30
N ALA A 33 -11.92 -35.62 -10.36
CA ALA A 33 -12.79 -35.53 -11.53
C ALA A 33 -12.82 -34.07 -11.93
N GLY A 34 -12.33 -33.78 -13.16
CA GLY A 34 -12.05 -32.42 -13.59
C GLY A 34 -13.19 -31.52 -13.17
N ALA A 35 -12.89 -30.56 -12.29
CA ALA A 35 -13.84 -29.53 -11.94
C ALA A 35 -14.36 -28.95 -13.27
N PRO A 36 -15.67 -28.67 -13.38
CA PRO A 36 -16.21 -28.08 -14.59
C PRO A 36 -15.33 -26.88 -14.95
N ALA A 37 -14.88 -26.82 -16.20
CA ALA A 37 -14.08 -25.71 -16.72
C ALA A 37 -14.82 -24.40 -16.41
N GLY A 38 -14.40 -23.71 -15.35
CA GLY A 38 -15.13 -22.57 -14.79
C GLY A 38 -15.07 -22.45 -13.26
N ALA A 39 -14.70 -23.51 -12.53
CA ALA A 39 -14.41 -23.39 -11.09
C ALA A 39 -12.90 -23.25 -10.84
N GLU A 40 -12.34 -22.09 -11.20
CA GLU A 40 -11.08 -21.66 -10.59
C GLU A 40 -11.28 -21.55 -9.07
N PRO A 41 -10.29 -21.93 -8.23
CA PRO A 41 -10.35 -21.60 -6.82
C PRO A 41 -10.43 -20.08 -6.72
N ASP A 42 -11.54 -19.56 -6.17
CA ASP A 42 -11.72 -18.14 -5.90
C ASP A 42 -10.77 -17.74 -4.77
N THR A 43 -9.51 -17.55 -5.12
CA THR A 43 -8.45 -17.08 -4.22
C THR A 43 -8.61 -15.60 -3.92
N GLY A 44 -9.65 -14.93 -4.43
CA GLY A 44 -9.82 -13.48 -4.38
C GLY A 44 -8.77 -12.71 -5.20
N GLN A 45 -7.81 -13.40 -5.83
CA GLN A 45 -6.73 -12.78 -6.60
C GLN A 45 -7.27 -11.98 -7.79
N GLY A 46 -8.34 -12.48 -8.45
CA GLY A 46 -9.00 -11.75 -9.53
C GLY A 46 -9.70 -10.46 -9.07
N VAL A 47 -10.24 -10.44 -7.85
CA VAL A 47 -10.92 -9.26 -7.28
C VAL A 47 -9.89 -8.19 -6.90
N ILE A 48 -8.76 -8.59 -6.30
CA ILE A 48 -7.67 -7.67 -5.97
C ILE A 48 -7.09 -7.05 -7.24
N GLU A 49 -6.85 -7.85 -8.28
CA GLU A 49 -6.31 -7.35 -9.54
C GLU A 49 -7.28 -6.40 -10.26
N GLN A 50 -8.58 -6.73 -10.25
CA GLN A 50 -9.61 -5.85 -10.80
C GLN A 50 -9.74 -4.53 -10.03
N ALA A 51 -9.57 -4.55 -8.71
CA ALA A 51 -9.54 -3.33 -7.88
C ALA A 51 -8.29 -2.49 -8.16
N LEU A 52 -7.11 -3.11 -8.31
CA LEU A 52 -5.87 -2.40 -8.62
C LEU A 52 -5.94 -1.69 -9.98
N ARG A 53 -6.62 -2.26 -10.99
CA ARG A 53 -6.83 -1.61 -12.30
C ARG A 53 -7.68 -0.34 -12.23
N GLN A 54 -8.43 -0.13 -11.14
CA GLN A 54 -9.22 1.10 -10.93
C GLN A 54 -8.41 2.21 -10.28
N ILE A 55 -7.24 1.90 -9.72
CA ILE A 55 -6.34 2.90 -9.16
C ILE A 55 -5.58 3.56 -10.33
N PRO A 56 -5.49 4.90 -10.41
CA PRO A 56 -4.66 5.55 -11.41
C PRO A 56 -3.25 4.98 -11.40
N GLY A 57 -2.71 4.68 -12.59
CA GLY A 57 -1.55 3.80 -12.79
C GLY A 57 -0.25 4.20 -12.08
N GLU A 58 -0.12 5.47 -11.66
CA GLU A 58 0.95 5.90 -10.77
C GLU A 58 0.40 6.92 -9.77
N VAL A 59 0.38 6.54 -8.49
CA VAL A 59 0.09 7.47 -7.40
C VAL A 59 1.42 8.10 -6.98
N ASP A 60 1.63 9.38 -7.29
CA ASP A 60 2.83 10.08 -6.84
C ASP A 60 2.78 10.28 -5.32
N SER A 61 3.49 9.40 -4.61
CA SER A 61 3.61 9.46 -3.15
C SER A 61 4.24 10.78 -2.67
N THR A 62 5.04 11.44 -3.50
CA THR A 62 5.66 12.74 -3.19
C THR A 62 4.61 13.84 -3.22
N GLU A 63 3.74 13.85 -4.23
CA GLU A 63 2.62 14.78 -4.32
C GLU A 63 1.69 14.60 -3.11
N LEU A 64 1.28 13.36 -2.81
CA LEU A 64 0.43 13.07 -1.65
C LEU A 64 1.06 13.55 -0.33
N LYS A 65 2.36 13.32 -0.14
CA LYS A 65 3.08 13.73 1.07
C LYS A 65 3.34 15.23 1.16
N SER A 66 3.27 15.95 0.04
CA SER A 66 3.49 17.41 -0.02
C SER A 66 2.20 18.21 -0.21
N ARG A 67 1.06 17.54 -0.43
CA ARG A 67 -0.25 18.14 -0.63
C ARG A 67 -0.55 19.18 0.45
N TRP A 68 -1.01 20.35 0.01
CA TRP A 68 -1.39 21.42 0.92
C TRP A 68 -2.59 20.99 1.78
N THR A 69 -2.50 21.25 3.07
CA THR A 69 -3.59 21.04 4.04
C THR A 69 -3.98 22.38 4.65
N ASP A 70 -5.27 22.71 4.61
CA ASP A 70 -5.80 23.97 5.15
C ASP A 70 -6.00 23.96 6.67
N ASP A 71 -5.51 22.92 7.35
CA ASP A 71 -5.64 22.72 8.79
C ASP A 71 -4.45 21.92 9.35
N ALA A 72 -4.25 21.98 10.67
CA ALA A 72 -3.34 21.11 11.41
C ALA A 72 -4.11 20.52 12.60
N ARG A 73 -4.84 19.42 12.37
CA ARG A 73 -5.73 18.84 13.38
C ARG A 73 -5.03 18.58 14.71
N GLY A 74 -5.76 18.80 15.80
CA GLY A 74 -5.24 18.68 17.17
C GLY A 74 -4.79 20.01 17.77
N VAL A 75 -4.76 21.10 17.00
CA VAL A 75 -4.63 22.46 17.53
C VAL A 75 -5.80 23.33 17.06
N ASP A 76 -6.20 24.31 17.88
CA ASP A 76 -7.27 25.24 17.54
C ASP A 76 -6.71 26.45 16.78
N LEU A 77 -6.96 26.51 15.47
CA LEU A 77 -6.54 27.64 14.63
C LEU A 77 -7.50 28.84 14.69
N SER A 78 -8.67 28.70 15.31
CA SER A 78 -9.65 29.79 15.43
C SER A 78 -9.16 30.93 16.33
N VAL A 79 -8.19 30.65 17.20
CA VAL A 79 -7.51 31.65 18.05
C VAL A 79 -6.59 32.60 17.28
N LEU A 80 -6.32 32.32 16.00
CA LEU A 80 -5.48 33.14 15.14
C LEU A 80 -6.32 34.07 14.26
N THR A 81 -5.80 35.28 14.02
CA THR A 81 -6.33 36.13 12.94
C THR A 81 -6.07 35.49 11.57
N PRO A 82 -6.84 35.84 10.51
CA PRO A 82 -6.64 35.25 9.19
C PRO A 82 -5.20 35.36 8.66
N ALA A 83 -4.54 36.50 8.89
CA ALA A 83 -3.14 36.70 8.51
C ALA A 83 -2.18 35.78 9.28
N LYS A 84 -2.38 35.61 10.59
CA LYS A 84 -1.59 34.68 11.41
C LYS A 84 -1.87 33.23 11.03
N ARG A 85 -3.12 32.87 10.74
CA ARG A 85 -3.51 31.55 10.25
C ARG A 85 -2.80 31.22 8.95
N GLU A 86 -2.68 32.18 8.03
CA GLU A 86 -1.93 31.99 6.79
C GLU A 86 -0.44 31.73 7.05
N ILE A 87 0.18 32.52 7.93
CA ILE A 87 1.58 32.30 8.33
C ILE A 87 1.76 30.89 8.91
N PHE A 88 0.92 30.52 9.88
CA PHE A 88 0.94 29.18 10.48
C PHE A 88 0.84 28.09 9.41
N LEU A 89 -0.15 28.17 8.52
CA LEU A 89 -0.37 27.15 7.51
C LEU A 89 0.80 27.04 6.55
N ARG A 90 1.42 28.16 6.14
CA ARG A 90 2.62 28.12 5.29
C ARG A 90 3.80 27.41 5.95
N PHE A 91 4.06 27.66 7.23
CA PHE A 91 5.10 26.95 7.98
C PHE A 91 4.76 25.46 8.14
N ALA A 92 3.57 25.14 8.62
CA ALA A 92 3.14 23.75 8.86
C ALA A 92 3.15 22.92 7.56
N ASN A 93 2.86 23.56 6.43
CA ASN A 93 2.87 22.94 5.11
C ASN A 93 4.25 22.92 4.44
N ALA A 94 5.23 23.70 4.89
CA ALA A 94 6.58 23.71 4.34
C ALA A 94 7.53 22.75 5.10
N GLU A 95 7.36 22.64 6.42
CA GLU A 95 8.22 21.83 7.26
C GLU A 95 7.85 20.34 7.22
N ARG A 96 8.85 19.46 7.11
CA ARG A 96 8.69 18.00 7.19
C ARG A 96 8.57 17.53 8.64
N CYS A 97 7.66 16.60 8.88
CA CYS A 97 7.62 15.89 10.15
C CYS A 97 8.82 14.92 10.25
N THR A 98 9.51 14.94 11.39
CA THR A 98 10.73 14.14 11.63
C THR A 98 10.43 12.74 12.16
N CYS A 99 9.17 12.29 12.17
CA CYS A 99 8.80 10.93 12.61
C CYS A 99 9.09 9.83 11.58
N GLY A 100 9.66 10.18 10.41
CA GLY A 100 10.03 9.23 9.36
C GLY A 100 8.98 8.99 8.27
N CYS A 101 7.77 9.56 8.39
CA CYS A 101 6.70 9.35 7.39
C CYS A 101 6.88 10.13 6.07
N GLY A 102 7.69 11.18 6.07
CA GLY A 102 7.92 12.07 4.93
C GLY A 102 6.82 13.11 4.69
N TYR A 103 5.72 13.10 5.45
CA TYR A 103 4.69 14.14 5.39
C TYR A 103 5.21 15.50 5.90
N THR A 104 4.57 16.59 5.46
CA THR A 104 4.69 17.90 6.12
C THR A 104 4.08 17.84 7.52
N LEU A 105 4.33 18.82 8.40
CA LEU A 105 3.68 18.86 9.72
C LEU A 105 2.15 18.87 9.59
N ALA A 106 1.61 19.71 8.70
CA ALA A 106 0.17 19.79 8.47
C ALA A 106 -0.41 18.47 7.93
N ALA A 107 0.23 17.87 6.91
CA ALA A 107 -0.22 16.61 6.35
C ALA A 107 -0.07 15.45 7.35
N CYS A 108 0.97 15.46 8.19
CA CYS A 108 1.15 14.47 9.24
C CYS A 108 -0.02 14.52 10.24
N ARG A 109 -0.50 15.70 10.63
CA ARG A 109 -1.72 15.83 11.48
C ARG A 109 -3.00 15.38 10.77
N ALA A 110 -3.07 15.57 9.45
CA ALA A 110 -4.21 15.14 8.65
C ALA A 110 -4.29 13.61 8.54
N TYR A 111 -3.15 12.93 8.31
CA TYR A 111 -3.12 11.49 8.06
C TYR A 111 -2.80 10.63 9.29
N ASP A 112 -2.12 11.18 10.30
CA ASP A 112 -1.76 10.49 11.54
C ASP A 112 -1.92 11.41 12.76
N LEU A 113 -3.14 11.41 13.33
CA LEU A 113 -3.42 12.16 14.56
C LEU A 113 -2.65 11.67 15.77
N THR A 114 -2.20 10.42 15.76
CA THR A 114 -1.52 9.79 16.89
C THR A 114 0.00 9.99 16.86
N CYS A 115 0.55 10.58 15.79
CA CYS A 115 1.97 10.85 15.68
C CYS A 115 2.48 11.72 16.85
N PRO A 116 3.35 11.17 17.73
CA PRO A 116 3.79 11.87 18.94
C PRO A 116 4.76 13.03 18.66
N VAL A 117 5.30 13.10 17.43
CA VAL A 117 6.25 14.13 17.00
C VAL A 117 5.53 15.35 16.42
N SER A 118 4.44 15.12 15.67
CA SER A 118 3.79 16.19 14.91
C SER A 118 3.00 17.14 15.81
N LEU A 119 2.26 16.61 16.81
CA LEU A 119 1.44 17.41 17.71
C LEU A 119 2.23 18.50 18.47
N PRO A 120 3.27 18.17 19.25
CA PRO A 120 4.01 19.20 20.00
C PRO A 120 4.69 20.23 19.09
N ARG A 121 5.04 19.84 17.86
CA ARG A 121 5.63 20.76 16.87
C ARG A 121 4.60 21.75 16.33
N VAL A 122 3.38 21.32 16.03
CA VAL A 122 2.32 22.24 15.60
C VAL A 122 1.82 23.13 16.74
N GLU A 123 1.81 22.65 17.99
CA GLU A 123 1.53 23.47 19.18
C GLU A 123 2.58 24.57 19.36
N SER A 124 3.87 24.22 19.32
CA SER A 124 4.97 25.19 19.39
C SER A 124 4.92 26.23 18.26
N LEU A 125 4.58 25.80 17.04
CA LEU A 125 4.39 26.71 15.91
C LEU A 125 3.19 27.63 16.13
N LEU A 126 2.06 27.10 16.60
CA LEU A 126 0.86 27.89 16.92
C LEU A 126 1.19 28.98 17.95
N ASP A 127 1.87 28.62 19.04
CA ASP A 127 2.28 29.57 20.07
C ASP A 127 3.23 30.65 19.54
N SER A 128 4.16 30.27 18.67
CA SER A 128 5.13 31.20 18.06
C SER A 128 4.45 32.21 17.15
N VAL A 129 3.47 31.77 16.35
CA VAL A 129 2.69 32.64 15.48
C VAL A 129 1.72 33.50 16.30
N ARG A 130 1.05 32.90 17.29
CA ARG A 130 0.12 33.60 18.19
C ARG A 130 0.83 34.73 18.95
N SER A 131 2.01 34.47 19.52
CA SER A 131 2.80 35.46 20.25
C SER A 131 3.51 36.47 19.34
N GLY A 132 3.44 36.31 18.00
CA GLY A 132 4.13 37.18 17.05
C GLY A 132 5.64 36.97 16.95
N ARG A 133 6.20 35.91 17.56
CA ARG A 133 7.61 35.51 17.37
C ARG A 133 7.87 35.15 15.90
N ILE A 134 6.87 34.59 15.23
CA ILE A 134 6.84 34.41 13.79
C ILE A 134 5.77 35.35 13.23
N SER A 135 6.21 36.36 12.48
CA SER A 135 5.36 37.41 11.91
C SER A 135 5.36 37.43 10.37
N SER A 136 6.17 36.59 9.73
CA SER A 136 6.27 36.51 8.27
C SER A 136 6.58 35.09 7.81
N ALA A 137 6.00 34.70 6.68
CA ALA A 137 6.26 33.44 5.97
C ALA A 137 6.96 33.69 4.61
N ARG A 138 7.67 34.82 4.47
CA ARG A 138 8.37 35.16 3.22
C ARG A 138 9.37 34.05 2.85
N GLY A 139 9.36 33.62 1.60
CA GLY A 139 10.23 32.56 1.09
C GLY A 139 9.72 31.13 1.33
N LEU A 140 8.62 30.95 2.07
CA LEU A 140 7.95 29.64 2.17
C LEU A 140 7.04 29.40 0.97
N ARG A 141 6.62 28.15 0.74
CA ARG A 141 5.63 27.84 -0.30
C ARG A 141 4.32 28.60 -0.06
N GLU A 142 3.64 28.94 -1.15
CA GLU A 142 2.34 29.62 -1.13
C GLU A 142 1.20 28.60 -1.09
N ARG A 143 0.04 29.02 -0.58
CA ARG A 143 -1.18 28.21 -0.67
C ARG A 143 -1.54 28.06 -2.15
N PRO A 144 -1.70 26.82 -2.67
CA PRO A 144 -2.22 26.60 -4.01
C PRO A 144 -3.61 27.21 -4.19
N ALA A 145 -3.93 27.67 -5.39
CA ALA A 145 -5.30 28.05 -5.72
C ALA A 145 -6.25 26.86 -5.45
N ARG A 146 -7.39 27.12 -4.80
CA ARG A 146 -8.41 26.10 -4.60
C ARG A 146 -9.05 25.83 -5.96
N PRO A 147 -9.14 24.57 -6.42
CA PRO A 147 -9.91 24.28 -7.63
C PRO A 147 -11.38 24.60 -7.37
N ASP A 148 -12.01 25.26 -8.35
CA ASP A 148 -13.42 25.67 -8.32
C ASP A 148 -14.39 24.48 -8.23
#